data_AF-A0A7C3VPW0-F1
#
_entry.id   AF-A0A7C3VPW0-F1
#
_cell.length_a   1.000
_cell.length_b   1.000
_cell.length_c   1.000
_cell.angle_alpha   90.00
_cell.angle_beta   90.00
_cell.angle_gamma   90.00
#
_symmetry.space_group_name_H-M   'P 1'
#
loop_
_entity.id
_entity.type
_entity.pdbx_description
1 polymer ?
#
loop_
_entity_poly.entity_id
_entity_poly.type
_entity_poly.pdbx_seq_one_letter_code
_entity_poly.pdbx_strand_id
1 'polypeptide(L)'
;MQKFTLFLIIIAAIVLAGLTVAAASGVLPWLEIPISIGGQPVENAGMFVQIGVMLLMVALMFFLPSNARIMQLENSHRKFRVRMEDVARAYRVAHEDDRKKLFRIGSEFDSVRDRLLHLRDHPDLGALEPEILELAAQMSHEARKLADIYDDEKVERARIFLKQRQQEVEKVQETLSLARKHVDDLRRWTLQVETEETIVAGQIATLKNDLFDLLPVLGYEIENEPENSASTDEIVVPIASRPKGKKTSKSDRR
;
A
#
# COMPACT_ATOMS: atom_id res chain seq x y z
N MET A 1 -5.55 -26.96 6.48
CA MET A 1 -4.52 -26.82 7.54
C MET A 1 -5.04 -26.07 8.76
N GLN A 2 -5.39 -24.78 8.68
CA GLN A 2 -5.78 -23.98 9.85
C GLN A 2 -6.99 -24.51 10.66
N LYS A 3 -8.03 -25.03 10.00
CA LYS A 3 -9.20 -25.63 10.67
C LYS A 3 -8.86 -26.90 11.46
N PHE A 4 -7.86 -27.66 11.00
CA PHE A 4 -7.40 -28.89 11.66
C PHE A 4 -6.60 -28.58 12.92
N THR A 5 -5.70 -27.59 12.85
CA THR A 5 -4.94 -27.11 14.02
C THR A 5 -5.87 -26.57 15.12
N LEU A 6 -6.90 -25.79 14.74
CA LEU A 6 -7.87 -25.25 15.69
C LEU A 6 -8.70 -26.36 16.36
N PHE A 7 -9.10 -27.37 15.60
CA PHE A 7 -9.80 -28.54 16.13
C PHE A 7 -8.96 -29.29 17.18
N LEU A 8 -7.66 -29.47 16.91
CA LEU A 8 -6.73 -30.13 17.82
C LEU A 8 -6.53 -29.33 19.11
N ILE A 9 -6.40 -28.00 19.00
CA ILE A 9 -6.28 -27.10 20.17
C ILE A 9 -7.55 -27.12 21.02
N ILE A 10 -8.74 -27.15 20.41
CA ILE A 10 -10.01 -27.22 21.15
C ILE A 10 -10.11 -28.53 21.94
N ILE A 11 -9.78 -29.66 21.33
CA ILE A 11 -9.77 -30.96 22.02
C ILE A 11 -8.77 -30.93 23.18
N ALA A 12 -7.55 -30.45 22.93
CA ALA A 12 -6.52 -30.34 23.97
C ALA A 12 -6.98 -29.45 25.14
N ALA A 13 -7.62 -28.31 24.85
CA ALA A 13 -8.15 -27.40 25.87
C ALA A 13 -9.27 -28.05 26.71
N ILE A 14 -10.20 -28.79 26.08
CA ILE A 14 -11.27 -29.50 26.77
C ILE A 14 -10.71 -30.59 27.70
N VAL A 15 -9.73 -31.36 27.22
CA VAL A 15 -9.06 -32.40 28.02
C VAL A 15 -8.34 -31.78 29.21
N LEU A 16 -7.57 -30.72 29.00
CA LEU A 16 -6.84 -30.04 30.08
C LEU A 16 -7.78 -29.40 31.10
N ALA A 17 -8.87 -28.78 30.64
CA ALA A 17 -9.90 -28.21 31.50
C ALA A 17 -10.57 -29.31 32.34
N GLY A 18 -10.94 -30.44 31.73
CA GLY A 18 -11.49 -31.59 32.44
C GLY A 18 -10.56 -32.12 33.52
N LEU A 19 -9.26 -32.26 33.20
CA LEU A 19 -8.24 -32.68 34.17
C LEU A 19 -8.09 -31.67 35.32
N THR A 20 -8.12 -30.37 35.05
CA THR A 20 -8.05 -29.34 36.10
C THR A 20 -9.27 -29.33 37.01
N VAL A 21 -10.47 -29.51 36.45
CA VAL A 21 -11.72 -29.53 37.23
C VAL A 21 -11.82 -30.80 38.07
N ALA A 22 -11.41 -31.94 37.52
CA ALA A 22 -11.41 -33.21 38.25
C ALA A 22 -10.33 -33.28 39.35
N ALA A 23 -9.20 -32.61 39.16
CA ALA A 23 -8.21 -32.42 40.20
C ALA A 23 -8.70 -31.46 41.30
N ALA A 24 -9.41 -30.39 40.92
CA ALA A 24 -10.03 -29.45 41.86
C ALA A 24 -11.16 -30.07 42.69
N SER A 25 -11.94 -31.00 42.13
CA SER A 25 -12.98 -31.73 42.86
C SER A 25 -12.45 -32.90 43.70
N GLY A 26 -11.13 -33.11 43.72
CA GLY A 26 -10.47 -34.17 44.51
C GLY A 26 -10.69 -35.58 43.97
N VAL A 27 -11.19 -35.72 42.74
CA VAL A 27 -11.41 -37.02 42.08
C VAL A 27 -10.09 -37.55 41.50
N LEU A 28 -9.21 -36.67 41.05
CA LEU A 28 -7.88 -36.98 40.50
C LEU A 28 -6.78 -36.25 41.31
N PRO A 29 -5.58 -36.83 41.47
CA PRO A 29 -4.46 -36.10 42.06
C PRO A 29 -4.00 -34.98 41.12
N TRP A 30 -3.49 -33.90 41.70
CA TRP A 30 -2.86 -32.83 40.94
C TRP A 30 -1.59 -33.33 40.26
N LEU A 31 -1.18 -32.67 39.18
CA LEU A 31 0.08 -32.97 38.53
C LEU A 31 1.23 -32.71 39.50
N GLU A 32 2.11 -33.71 39.69
CA GLU A 32 3.31 -33.58 40.52
C GLU A 32 4.53 -33.34 39.63
N ILE A 33 5.15 -32.17 39.78
CA ILE A 33 6.39 -31.83 39.07
C ILE A 33 7.40 -31.32 40.10
N PRO A 34 8.54 -32.01 40.29
CA PRO A 34 9.57 -31.56 41.24
C PRO A 34 10.33 -30.37 40.63
N ILE A 35 9.92 -29.16 40.97
CA ILE A 35 10.59 -27.92 40.59
C ILE A 35 11.22 -27.31 41.84
N SER A 36 12.49 -26.92 41.76
CA SER A 36 13.21 -26.23 42.84
C SER A 36 13.79 -24.91 42.35
N ILE A 37 13.66 -23.85 43.13
CA ILE A 37 14.24 -22.54 42.85
C ILE A 37 15.23 -22.20 43.96
N GLY A 38 16.50 -21.98 43.63
CA GLY A 38 17.54 -21.69 44.63
C GLY A 38 17.77 -22.83 45.64
N GLY A 39 17.51 -24.08 45.26
CA GLY A 39 17.67 -25.25 46.12
C GLY A 39 16.50 -25.54 47.08
N GLN A 40 15.48 -24.68 47.11
CA GLN A 40 14.24 -24.93 47.86
C GLN A 40 13.19 -25.57 46.94
N PRO A 41 12.55 -26.68 47.33
CA PRO A 41 11.46 -27.26 46.56
C PRO A 41 10.25 -26.30 46.56
N VAL A 42 9.66 -26.09 45.40
CA VAL A 42 8.44 -25.28 45.27
C VAL A 42 7.24 -26.17 45.56
N GLU A 43 6.57 -25.92 46.66
CA GLU A 43 5.32 -26.61 47.00
C GLU A 43 4.25 -26.35 45.93
N ASN A 44 3.50 -27.39 45.57
CA ASN A 44 2.41 -27.34 44.60
C ASN A 44 2.82 -26.84 43.19
N ALA A 45 4.10 -26.95 42.82
CA ALA A 45 4.60 -26.49 41.53
C ALA A 45 3.80 -27.03 40.33
N GLY A 46 3.41 -28.30 40.37
CA GLY A 46 2.63 -28.89 39.29
C GLY A 46 1.18 -28.39 39.22
N MET A 47 0.56 -27.95 40.33
CA MET A 47 -0.73 -27.27 40.32
C MET A 47 -0.65 -25.93 39.57
N PHE A 48 0.38 -25.13 39.84
CA PHE A 48 0.59 -23.86 39.15
C PHE A 48 0.85 -24.05 37.65
N VAL A 49 1.64 -25.04 37.28
CA VAL A 49 1.90 -25.38 35.86
C VAL A 49 0.62 -25.84 35.17
N GLN A 50 -0.16 -26.72 35.80
CA GLN A 50 -1.40 -27.22 35.23
C GLN A 50 -2.43 -26.10 34.99
N ILE A 51 -2.58 -25.17 35.93
CA ILE A 51 -3.44 -23.99 35.78
C ILE A 51 -2.89 -23.04 34.71
N GLY A 52 -1.58 -22.80 34.69
CA GLY A 52 -0.93 -21.93 33.71
C GLY A 52 -1.10 -22.43 32.26
N VAL A 53 -0.91 -23.72 32.02
CA VAL A 53 -1.10 -24.33 30.71
C VAL A 53 -2.58 -24.31 30.30
N MET A 54 -3.50 -24.52 31.25
CA MET A 54 -4.94 -24.41 30.99
C MET A 54 -5.32 -22.99 30.52
N LEU A 55 -4.88 -21.96 31.26
CA LEU A 55 -5.14 -20.56 30.91
C LEU A 55 -4.53 -20.21 29.55
N LEU A 56 -3.32 -20.68 29.25
CA LEU A 56 -2.67 -20.47 27.96
C LEU A 56 -3.48 -21.10 26.82
N MET A 57 -3.98 -22.33 26.99
CA MET A 57 -4.79 -23.01 25.98
C MET A 57 -6.13 -22.29 25.75
N VAL A 58 -6.76 -21.81 26.81
CA VAL A 58 -7.99 -21.00 26.71
C VAL A 58 -7.72 -19.68 25.98
N ALA A 59 -6.65 -18.95 26.33
CA ALA A 59 -6.27 -17.72 25.64
C ALA A 59 -6.01 -17.96 24.13
N LEU A 60 -5.33 -19.06 23.80
CA LEU A 60 -5.03 -19.45 22.43
C LEU A 60 -6.31 -19.76 21.63
N MET A 61 -7.32 -20.35 22.28
CA MET A 61 -8.63 -20.63 21.68
C MET A 61 -9.38 -19.36 21.27
N PHE A 62 -9.20 -18.24 21.99
CA PHE A 62 -9.79 -16.94 21.60
C PHE A 62 -8.95 -16.17 20.57
N PHE A 63 -7.62 -16.31 20.63
CA PHE A 63 -6.69 -15.53 19.80
C PHE A 63 -6.61 -16.02 18.34
N LEU A 64 -6.53 -17.35 18.10
CA LEU A 64 -6.45 -17.91 16.75
C LEU A 64 -7.62 -17.53 15.82
N PRO A 65 -8.90 -17.69 16.22
CA PRO A 65 -10.02 -17.36 15.33
C PRO A 65 -10.10 -15.87 15.02
N SER A 66 -9.71 -15.01 15.96
CA SER A 66 -9.68 -13.56 15.78
C SER A 66 -8.65 -13.13 14.73
N ASN A 67 -7.42 -13.62 14.82
CA ASN A 67 -6.38 -13.33 13.83
C ASN A 67 -6.69 -13.95 12.46
N ALA A 68 -7.31 -15.14 12.43
CA ALA A 68 -7.78 -15.76 11.19
C ALA A 68 -8.80 -14.87 10.46
N ARG A 69 -9.73 -14.28 11.21
CA ARG A 69 -10.76 -13.40 10.68
C ARG A 69 -10.16 -12.10 10.14
N ILE A 70 -9.20 -11.51 10.86
CA ILE A 70 -8.48 -10.30 10.42
C ILE A 70 -7.70 -10.57 9.12
N MET A 71 -6.95 -11.68 9.06
CA MET A 71 -6.19 -12.05 7.86
C MET A 71 -7.10 -12.36 6.65
N GLN A 72 -8.32 -12.85 6.86
CA GLN A 72 -9.32 -12.99 5.80
C GLN A 72 -9.86 -11.63 5.34
N LEU A 73 -10.10 -10.69 6.25
CA LEU A 73 -10.51 -9.33 5.93
C LEU A 73 -9.45 -8.61 5.11
N GLU A 74 -8.17 -8.71 5.48
CA GLU A 74 -7.06 -8.11 4.74
C GLU A 74 -6.90 -8.72 3.34
N ASN A 75 -6.97 -10.05 3.21
CA ASN A 75 -6.93 -10.71 1.91
C ASN A 75 -8.16 -10.41 1.04
N SER A 76 -9.34 -10.26 1.66
CA SER A 76 -10.56 -9.85 0.99
C SER A 76 -10.44 -8.41 0.47
N HIS A 77 -9.93 -7.48 1.28
CA HIS A 77 -9.64 -6.10 0.87
C HIS A 77 -8.61 -6.05 -0.27
N ARG A 78 -7.60 -6.93 -0.24
CA ARG A 78 -6.60 -7.05 -1.33
C ARG A 78 -7.18 -7.60 -2.62
N LYS A 79 -8.16 -8.52 -2.54
CA LYS A 79 -8.90 -9.07 -3.69
C LYS A 79 -9.99 -8.13 -4.21
N PHE A 80 -10.53 -7.24 -3.37
CA PHE A 80 -11.57 -6.28 -3.75
C PHE A 80 -11.03 -5.09 -4.56
N ARG A 81 -9.71 -4.91 -4.65
CA ARG A 81 -9.13 -4.09 -5.72
C ARG A 81 -9.32 -4.85 -7.03
N VAL A 82 -10.46 -4.59 -7.65
CA VAL A 82 -10.81 -4.89 -9.04
C VAL A 82 -9.53 -4.98 -9.87
N ARG A 83 -9.20 -6.20 -10.31
CA ARG A 83 -8.05 -6.39 -11.19
C ARG A 83 -8.40 -5.76 -12.53
N MET A 84 -7.44 -5.04 -13.12
CA MET A 84 -7.62 -4.40 -14.43
C MET A 84 -8.05 -5.42 -15.50
N GLU A 85 -7.68 -6.69 -15.32
CA GLU A 85 -8.09 -7.85 -16.11
C GLU A 85 -9.63 -8.09 -16.10
N ASP A 86 -10.29 -7.95 -14.95
CA ASP A 86 -11.73 -8.17 -14.81
C ASP A 86 -12.53 -7.02 -15.44
N VAL A 87 -12.03 -5.78 -15.32
CA VAL A 87 -12.62 -4.60 -15.99
C VAL A 87 -12.46 -4.72 -17.50
N ALA A 88 -11.27 -5.09 -17.97
CA ALA A 88 -11.02 -5.29 -19.40
C ALA A 88 -11.90 -6.41 -19.98
N ARG A 89 -12.09 -7.52 -19.24
CA ARG A 89 -12.98 -8.61 -19.64
C ARG A 89 -14.43 -8.16 -19.70
N ALA A 90 -14.94 -7.50 -18.65
CA ALA A 90 -16.32 -7.02 -18.61
C ALA A 90 -16.60 -6.00 -19.71
N TYR A 91 -15.67 -5.07 -19.94
CA TYR A 91 -15.75 -4.07 -21.01
C TYR A 91 -15.82 -4.72 -22.40
N ARG A 92 -14.98 -5.74 -22.63
CA ARG A 92 -14.94 -6.46 -23.92
C ARG A 92 -16.24 -7.21 -24.19
N VAL A 93 -16.79 -7.91 -23.20
CA VAL A 93 -18.08 -8.63 -23.32
C VAL A 93 -19.22 -7.65 -23.64
N ALA A 94 -19.31 -6.53 -22.92
CA ALA A 94 -20.32 -5.51 -23.18
C ALA A 94 -20.21 -4.92 -24.61
N HIS A 95 -18.99 -4.66 -25.09
CA HIS A 95 -18.76 -4.11 -26.44
C HIS A 95 -18.94 -5.12 -27.58
N GLU A 96 -18.78 -6.42 -27.33
CA GLU A 96 -19.08 -7.45 -28.32
C GLU A 96 -20.59 -7.62 -28.51
N ASP A 97 -21.36 -7.58 -27.42
CA ASP A 97 -22.82 -7.70 -27.47
C ASP A 97 -23.48 -6.45 -28.08
N ASP A 98 -22.96 -5.26 -27.79
CA ASP A 98 -23.48 -4.01 -28.34
C ASP A 98 -23.21 -3.90 -29.86
N ARG A 99 -22.01 -4.28 -30.31
CA ARG A 99 -21.69 -4.34 -31.75
C ARG A 99 -22.60 -5.32 -32.48
N LYS A 100 -22.85 -6.51 -31.93
CA LYS A 100 -23.76 -7.50 -32.56
C LYS A 100 -25.21 -6.97 -32.68
N LYS A 101 -25.66 -6.13 -31.75
CA LYS A 101 -27.00 -5.51 -31.80
C LYS A 101 -27.07 -4.38 -32.83
N LEU A 102 -26.03 -3.55 -32.92
CA LEU A 102 -25.96 -2.43 -33.86
C LEU A 102 -25.98 -2.90 -35.33
N PHE A 103 -25.25 -3.97 -35.66
CA PHE A 103 -25.23 -4.53 -37.02
C PHE A 103 -26.54 -5.22 -37.43
N ARG A 104 -27.35 -5.69 -36.46
CA ARG A 104 -28.68 -6.23 -36.75
C ARG A 104 -29.67 -5.15 -37.17
N ILE A 105 -29.58 -3.94 -36.61
CA ILE A 105 -30.51 -2.85 -36.95
C ILE A 105 -30.41 -2.47 -38.44
N GLY A 106 -29.21 -2.46 -39.03
CA GLY A 106 -29.02 -2.19 -40.45
C GLY A 106 -29.62 -3.24 -41.38
N SER A 107 -29.39 -4.53 -41.10
CA SER A 107 -29.96 -5.62 -41.92
C SER A 107 -31.47 -5.76 -41.78
N GLU A 108 -32.02 -5.49 -40.59
CA GLU A 108 -33.46 -5.44 -40.37
C GLU A 108 -34.08 -4.23 -41.09
N PHE A 109 -33.36 -3.12 -41.20
CA PHE A 109 -33.81 -1.92 -41.92
C PHE A 109 -33.95 -2.14 -43.43
N ASP A 110 -32.97 -2.79 -44.08
CA ASP A 110 -33.08 -3.11 -45.51
C ASP A 110 -34.21 -4.11 -45.79
N SER A 111 -34.41 -5.09 -44.90
CA SER A 111 -35.54 -6.03 -44.94
C SER A 111 -36.91 -5.33 -44.81
N VAL A 112 -37.01 -4.34 -43.91
CA VAL A 112 -38.22 -3.51 -43.76
C VAL A 112 -38.42 -2.60 -44.97
N ARG A 113 -37.36 -2.01 -45.53
CA ARG A 113 -37.41 -1.19 -46.74
C ARG A 113 -37.93 -1.97 -47.94
N ASP A 114 -37.41 -3.17 -48.18
CA ASP A 114 -37.85 -4.03 -49.28
C ASP A 114 -39.31 -4.48 -49.08
N ARG A 115 -39.73 -4.72 -47.84
CA ARG A 115 -41.14 -5.01 -47.52
C ARG A 115 -42.05 -3.79 -47.74
N LEU A 116 -41.60 -2.56 -47.42
CA LEU A 116 -42.36 -1.34 -47.69
C LEU A 116 -42.47 -1.05 -49.19
N LEU A 117 -41.42 -1.28 -49.96
CA LEU A 117 -41.46 -1.20 -51.43
C LEU A 117 -42.43 -2.23 -52.02
N HIS A 118 -42.45 -3.45 -51.48
CA HIS A 118 -43.40 -4.49 -51.87
C HIS A 118 -44.85 -4.12 -51.54
N LEU A 119 -45.10 -3.48 -50.38
CA LEU A 119 -46.43 -3.01 -49.98
C LEU A 119 -46.91 -1.79 -50.79
N ARG A 120 -45.99 -0.93 -51.23
CA ARG A 120 -46.28 0.22 -52.10
C ARG A 120 -46.82 -0.23 -53.46
N ASP A 121 -46.28 -1.31 -54.02
CA ASP A 121 -46.66 -1.80 -55.35
C ASP A 121 -47.94 -2.68 -55.31
N HIS A 122 -48.58 -2.82 -54.14
CA HIS A 122 -49.80 -3.62 -53.95
C HIS A 122 -51.08 -2.80 -54.21
N PRO A 123 -52.02 -3.28 -55.05
CA PRO A 123 -53.13 -2.49 -55.58
C PRO A 123 -54.14 -1.97 -54.54
N ASP A 124 -54.24 -2.62 -53.37
CA ASP A 124 -55.17 -2.23 -52.29
C ASP A 124 -54.58 -1.28 -51.23
N LEU A 125 -53.26 -0.98 -51.28
CA LEU A 125 -52.56 -0.19 -50.25
C LEU A 125 -52.15 1.21 -50.69
N GLY A 126 -52.53 1.66 -51.89
CA GLY A 126 -52.18 2.99 -52.41
C GLY A 126 -52.62 4.16 -51.53
N ALA A 127 -53.58 3.98 -50.62
CA ALA A 127 -54.00 5.00 -49.66
C ALA A 127 -53.02 5.22 -48.48
N LEU A 128 -52.10 4.28 -48.22
CA LEU A 128 -51.09 4.34 -47.14
C LEU A 128 -49.74 4.92 -47.60
N GLU A 129 -49.64 5.34 -48.87
CA GLU A 129 -48.42 5.87 -49.49
C GLU A 129 -47.75 7.02 -48.71
N PRO A 130 -48.48 8.01 -48.15
CA PRO A 130 -47.87 9.12 -47.42
C PRO A 130 -47.20 8.70 -46.10
N GLU A 131 -47.85 7.85 -45.31
CA GLU A 131 -47.37 7.41 -44.00
C GLU A 131 -46.15 6.48 -44.12
N ILE A 132 -46.13 5.63 -45.16
CA ILE A 132 -44.99 4.75 -45.46
C ILE A 132 -43.78 5.58 -45.92
N LEU A 133 -44.01 6.61 -46.73
CA LEU A 133 -42.95 7.53 -47.17
C LEU A 133 -42.40 8.37 -46.02
N GLU A 134 -43.25 8.82 -45.10
CA GLU A 134 -42.84 9.57 -43.91
C GLU A 134 -42.02 8.70 -42.95
N LEU A 135 -42.45 7.46 -42.69
CA LEU A 135 -41.70 6.51 -41.86
C LEU A 135 -40.35 6.13 -42.49
N ALA A 136 -40.33 5.88 -43.81
CA ALA A 136 -39.09 5.61 -44.53
C ALA A 136 -38.13 6.82 -44.52
N ALA A 137 -38.66 8.05 -44.63
CA ALA A 137 -37.88 9.27 -44.54
C ALA A 137 -37.32 9.49 -43.13
N GLN A 138 -38.12 9.27 -42.08
CA GLN A 138 -37.68 9.39 -40.69
C GLN A 138 -36.58 8.38 -40.36
N MET A 139 -36.78 7.11 -40.72
CA MET A 139 -35.78 6.07 -40.50
C MET A 139 -34.51 6.28 -41.34
N SER A 140 -34.64 6.79 -42.59
CA SER A 140 -33.47 7.15 -43.40
C SER A 140 -32.68 8.31 -42.80
N HIS A 141 -33.34 9.25 -42.11
CA HIS A 141 -32.69 10.35 -41.41
C HIS A 141 -31.92 9.84 -40.19
N GLU A 142 -32.52 8.94 -39.40
CA GLU A 142 -31.88 8.32 -38.24
C GLU A 142 -30.69 7.43 -38.64
N ALA A 143 -30.82 6.63 -39.70
CA ALA A 143 -29.72 5.80 -40.22
C ALA A 143 -28.56 6.65 -40.73
N ARG A 144 -28.84 7.79 -41.39
CA ARG A 144 -27.81 8.73 -41.84
C ARG A 144 -27.09 9.39 -40.67
N LYS A 145 -27.83 9.78 -39.62
CA LYS A 145 -27.25 10.30 -38.38
C LYS A 145 -26.35 9.28 -37.69
N LEU A 146 -26.72 8.00 -37.71
CA LEU A 146 -25.90 6.91 -37.17
C LEU A 146 -24.64 6.68 -38.01
N ALA A 147 -24.76 6.68 -39.34
CA ALA A 147 -23.63 6.57 -40.25
C ALA A 147 -22.65 7.74 -40.12
N ASP A 148 -23.13 8.97 -39.92
CA ASP A 148 -22.28 10.14 -39.67
C ASP A 148 -21.55 10.04 -38.33
N ILE A 149 -22.18 9.46 -37.30
CA ILE A 149 -21.54 9.25 -35.98
C ILE A 149 -20.51 8.12 -36.05
N TYR A 150 -20.83 7.03 -36.74
CA TYR A 150 -19.99 5.84 -36.90
C TYR A 150 -19.24 5.80 -38.23
N ASP A 151 -18.93 6.97 -38.76
CA ASP A 151 -18.11 7.09 -39.95
C ASP A 151 -16.75 6.40 -39.72
N ASP A 152 -16.36 5.54 -40.65
CA ASP A 152 -15.18 4.67 -40.49
C ASP A 152 -13.91 5.51 -40.26
N GLU A 153 -13.82 6.70 -40.86
CA GLU A 153 -12.72 7.63 -40.64
C GLU A 153 -12.67 8.16 -39.19
N LYS A 154 -13.83 8.45 -38.57
CA LYS A 154 -13.90 8.89 -37.16
C LYS A 154 -13.51 7.76 -36.21
N VAL A 155 -13.99 6.55 -36.49
CA VAL A 155 -13.66 5.37 -35.68
C VAL A 155 -12.16 5.06 -35.77
N GLU A 156 -11.58 5.10 -36.96
CA GLU A 156 -10.15 4.82 -37.14
C GLU A 156 -9.27 5.90 -36.49
N ARG A 157 -9.65 7.18 -36.58
CA ARG A 157 -8.97 8.25 -35.82
C ARG A 157 -9.04 8.05 -34.32
N ALA A 158 -10.20 7.65 -33.79
CA ALA A 158 -10.34 7.34 -32.37
C ALA A 158 -9.44 6.16 -31.94
N ARG A 159 -9.31 5.12 -32.78
CA ARG A 159 -8.38 3.99 -32.52
C ARG A 159 -6.93 4.44 -32.51
N ILE A 160 -6.52 5.26 -33.48
CA ILE A 160 -5.17 5.82 -33.56
C ILE A 160 -4.87 6.63 -32.29
N PHE A 161 -5.78 7.51 -31.87
CA PHE A 161 -5.64 8.28 -30.65
C PHE A 161 -5.50 7.39 -29.41
N LEU A 162 -6.35 6.36 -29.26
CA LEU A 162 -6.25 5.42 -28.13
C LEU A 162 -4.94 4.64 -28.12
N LYS A 163 -4.42 4.26 -29.30
CA LYS A 163 -3.13 3.59 -29.42
C LYS A 163 -1.98 4.52 -29.03
N GLN A 164 -2.03 5.78 -29.45
CA GLN A 164 -1.06 6.80 -29.05
C GLN A 164 -1.11 7.03 -27.53
N ARG A 165 -2.29 7.17 -26.94
CA ARG A 165 -2.46 7.33 -25.49
C ARG A 165 -1.93 6.14 -24.70
N GLN A 166 -2.08 4.91 -25.20
CA GLN A 166 -1.49 3.72 -24.57
C GLN A 166 0.04 3.80 -24.56
N GLN A 167 0.65 4.17 -25.68
CA GLN A 167 2.11 4.34 -25.77
C GLN A 167 2.61 5.48 -24.86
N GLU A 168 1.84 6.56 -24.73
CA GLU A 168 2.16 7.65 -23.78
C GLU A 168 2.11 7.16 -22.33
N VAL A 169 1.09 6.38 -21.95
CA VAL A 169 0.99 5.81 -20.61
C VAL A 169 2.16 4.88 -20.30
N GLU A 170 2.58 4.05 -21.25
CA GLU A 170 3.73 3.16 -21.10
C GLU A 170 5.03 3.94 -20.83
N LYS A 171 5.30 4.98 -21.63
CA LYS A 171 6.46 5.88 -21.41
C LYS A 171 6.44 6.56 -20.05
N VAL A 172 5.26 7.01 -19.60
CA VAL A 172 5.10 7.61 -18.27
C VAL A 172 5.35 6.58 -17.17
N GLN A 173 4.89 5.34 -17.33
CA GLN A 173 5.15 4.27 -16.38
C GLN A 173 6.65 3.94 -16.29
N GLU A 174 7.34 3.86 -17.42
CA GLU A 174 8.80 3.66 -17.46
C GLU A 174 9.52 4.81 -16.72
N THR A 175 9.15 6.05 -17.01
CA THR A 175 9.71 7.24 -16.36
C THR A 175 9.47 7.22 -14.85
N LEU A 176 8.26 6.89 -14.41
CA LEU A 176 7.92 6.79 -12.99
C LEU A 176 8.74 5.68 -12.29
N SER A 177 8.96 4.57 -12.97
CA SER A 177 9.77 3.47 -12.43
C SER A 177 11.22 3.88 -12.21
N LEU A 178 11.79 4.66 -13.14
CA LEU A 178 13.15 5.18 -13.04
C LEU A 178 13.25 6.22 -11.91
N ALA A 179 12.30 7.17 -11.86
CA ALA A 179 12.24 8.17 -10.80
C ALA A 179 12.14 7.52 -9.41
N ARG A 180 11.36 6.44 -9.28
CA ARG A 180 11.25 5.69 -8.02
C ARG A 180 12.57 5.05 -7.60
N LYS A 181 13.30 4.43 -8.54
CA LYS A 181 14.63 3.89 -8.27
C LYS A 181 15.57 4.98 -7.76
N HIS A 182 15.57 6.16 -8.39
CA HIS A 182 16.39 7.29 -7.94
C HIS A 182 16.03 7.75 -6.52
N VAL A 183 14.73 7.79 -6.17
CA VAL A 183 14.31 8.14 -4.80
C VAL A 183 14.78 7.08 -3.80
N ASP A 184 14.69 5.79 -4.14
CA ASP A 184 15.16 4.70 -3.28
C ASP A 184 16.69 4.75 -3.09
N ASP A 185 17.45 5.06 -4.15
CA ASP A 185 18.90 5.26 -4.10
C ASP A 185 19.28 6.45 -3.23
N LEU A 186 18.61 7.61 -3.40
CA LEU A 186 18.81 8.79 -2.57
C LEU A 186 18.56 8.50 -1.09
N ARG A 187 17.48 7.77 -0.78
CA ARG A 187 17.16 7.36 0.60
C ARG A 187 18.27 6.50 1.20
N ARG A 188 18.83 5.57 0.41
CA ARG A 188 19.94 4.73 0.84
C ARG A 188 21.20 5.56 1.09
N TRP A 189 21.52 6.51 0.22
CA TRP A 189 22.67 7.41 0.40
C TRP A 189 22.51 8.29 1.64
N THR A 190 21.31 8.83 1.89
CA THR A 190 21.05 9.61 3.11
C THR A 190 21.31 8.79 4.36
N LEU A 191 20.76 7.56 4.44
CA LEU A 191 21.01 6.67 5.58
C LEU A 191 22.50 6.35 5.73
N GLN A 192 23.20 6.11 4.63
CA GLN A 192 24.63 5.83 4.66
C GLN A 192 25.42 7.03 5.21
N VAL A 193 25.13 8.25 4.74
CA VAL A 193 25.78 9.47 5.21
C VAL A 193 25.51 9.68 6.71
N GLU A 194 24.27 9.53 7.18
CA GLU A 194 23.95 9.62 8.61
C GLU A 194 24.75 8.63 9.48
N THR A 195 24.91 7.40 8.99
CA THR A 195 25.73 6.40 9.69
C THR A 195 27.21 6.74 9.69
N GLU A 196 27.74 7.25 8.56
CA GLU A 196 29.14 7.68 8.45
C GLU A 196 29.41 8.89 9.34
N GLU A 197 28.51 9.87 9.40
CA GLU A 197 28.60 11.03 10.29
C GLU A 197 28.61 10.60 11.76
N THR A 198 27.76 9.64 12.14
CA THR A 198 27.73 9.10 13.52
C THR A 198 29.05 8.42 13.88
N ILE A 199 29.64 7.66 12.95
CA ILE A 199 30.94 7.01 13.14
C ILE A 199 32.05 8.05 13.29
N VAL A 200 32.07 9.08 12.43
CA VAL A 200 33.06 10.17 12.50
C VAL A 200 32.94 10.94 13.81
N ALA A 201 31.71 11.26 14.25
CA ALA A 201 31.48 11.91 15.54
C ALA A 201 32.02 11.08 16.71
N GLY A 202 31.82 9.75 16.68
CA GLY A 202 32.41 8.83 17.65
C GLY A 202 33.94 8.84 17.63
N GLN A 203 34.56 8.80 16.45
CA GLN A 203 36.01 8.85 16.30
C GLN A 203 36.60 10.16 16.84
N ILE A 204 35.95 11.30 16.58
CA ILE A 204 36.36 12.61 17.13
C ILE A 204 36.27 12.60 18.64
N ALA A 205 35.20 12.05 19.23
CA ALA A 205 35.04 11.96 20.67
C ALA A 205 36.13 11.08 21.31
N THR A 206 36.45 9.94 20.72
CA THR A 206 37.57 9.09 21.16
C THR A 206 38.90 9.81 21.06
N LEU A 207 39.20 10.45 19.93
CA LEU A 207 40.45 11.20 19.75
C LEU A 207 40.58 12.36 20.75
N LYS A 208 39.45 13.02 21.08
CA LYS A 208 39.39 14.05 22.11
C LYS A 208 39.76 13.48 23.48
N ASN A 209 39.18 12.33 23.84
CA ASN A 209 39.47 11.66 25.11
C ASN A 209 40.93 11.19 25.16
N ASP A 210 41.44 10.56 24.11
CA ASP A 210 42.84 10.12 24.03
C ASP A 210 43.82 11.30 24.19
N LEU A 211 43.50 12.46 23.60
CA LEU A 211 44.28 13.68 23.78
C LEU A 211 44.22 14.20 25.22
N PHE A 212 43.02 14.21 25.82
CA PHE A 212 42.82 14.60 27.22
C PHE A 212 43.57 13.70 28.19
N ASP A 213 43.68 12.41 27.92
CA ASP A 213 44.46 11.48 28.74
C ASP A 213 45.97 11.72 28.62
N LEU A 214 46.46 12.21 27.46
CA LEU A 214 47.88 12.50 27.23
C LEU A 214 48.33 13.88 27.75
N LEU A 215 47.42 14.86 27.81
CA LEU A 215 47.70 16.23 28.27
C LEU A 215 48.34 16.31 29.67
N PRO A 216 47.84 15.58 30.70
CA PRO A 216 48.45 15.55 32.03
C PRO A 216 49.88 15.00 32.02
N VAL A 217 50.17 13.99 31.18
CA VAL A 217 51.51 13.40 31.05
C VAL A 217 52.50 14.41 30.46
N LEU A 218 52.01 15.31 29.61
CA LEU A 218 52.79 16.39 29.00
C LEU A 218 52.92 17.63 29.90
N GLY A 219 52.34 17.63 31.10
CA GLY A 219 52.41 18.73 32.06
C GLY A 219 51.43 19.88 31.80
N TYR A 220 50.38 19.65 31.01
CA TYR A 220 49.31 20.61 30.75
C TYR A 220 48.01 20.14 31.42
N GLU A 221 47.48 20.93 32.36
CA GLU A 221 46.14 20.72 32.94
C GLU A 221 45.10 21.54 32.17
N ILE A 222 44.03 20.89 31.70
CA ILE A 222 42.86 21.56 31.15
C ILE A 222 41.71 21.42 32.15
N GLU A 223 41.14 22.53 32.57
CA GLU A 223 39.97 22.58 33.45
C GLU A 223 38.73 22.14 32.67
N ASN A 224 38.12 21.02 33.08
CA ASN A 224 36.93 20.47 32.44
C ASN A 224 35.70 21.33 32.80
N GLU A 225 35.14 22.09 31.86
CA GLU A 225 33.77 22.59 32.01
C GLU A 225 32.79 21.41 31.89
N PRO A 226 31.95 21.14 32.91
CA PRO A 226 30.99 20.06 32.83
C PRO A 226 29.89 20.39 31.80
N GLU A 227 29.74 19.53 30.80
CA GLU A 227 28.60 19.50 29.88
C GLU A 227 27.32 19.22 30.67
N ASN A 228 26.69 20.26 31.21
CA ASN A 228 25.32 20.19 31.70
C ASN A 228 24.60 21.53 31.57
N SER A 229 24.10 21.80 30.36
CA SER A 229 23.04 22.78 30.13
C SER A 229 22.19 22.36 28.94
N ALA A 230 21.25 21.46 29.20
CA ALA A 230 20.01 21.42 28.45
C ALA A 230 19.21 22.70 28.77
N SER A 231 19.51 23.79 28.07
CA SER A 231 18.60 24.91 27.87
C SER A 231 19.06 25.73 26.67
N THR A 232 18.23 25.69 25.63
CA THR A 232 18.06 26.68 24.56
C THR A 232 18.64 28.05 24.89
N ASP A 233 19.68 28.48 24.16
CA ASP A 233 19.73 29.81 23.52
C ASP A 233 20.97 29.94 22.63
N GLU A 234 20.69 30.21 21.35
CA GLU A 234 21.44 31.03 20.40
C GLU A 234 22.96 31.24 20.65
N ILE A 235 23.81 30.36 20.09
CA ILE A 235 25.24 30.64 19.95
C ILE A 235 25.45 31.55 18.74
N VAL A 236 25.29 32.86 18.95
CA VAL A 236 25.79 33.89 18.04
C VAL A 236 27.31 33.95 18.19
N VAL A 237 28.06 33.60 17.15
CA VAL A 237 29.52 33.75 17.09
C VAL A 237 29.87 35.23 16.81
N PRO A 238 30.49 35.99 17.74
CA PRO A 238 31.00 37.31 17.40
C PRO A 238 32.35 37.17 16.69
N ILE A 239 32.39 37.62 15.43
CA ILE A 239 33.61 37.75 14.64
C ILE A 239 34.55 38.79 15.30
N ALA A 240 35.73 38.29 15.68
CA ALA A 240 37.02 38.95 15.88
C ALA A 240 37.04 40.49 16.06
N SER A 241 37.37 40.92 17.27
CA SER A 241 37.83 42.28 17.55
C SER A 241 39.18 42.56 16.88
N ARG A 242 39.22 43.54 15.96
CA ARG A 242 40.49 44.06 15.39
C ARG A 242 41.32 44.76 16.47
N PRO A 243 42.65 44.55 16.53
CA PRO A 243 43.49 45.25 17.49
C PRO A 243 43.71 46.71 17.07
N LYS A 244 43.50 47.64 18.02
CA LYS A 244 43.88 49.05 17.89
C LYS A 244 45.40 49.17 17.95
N GLY A 245 46.03 49.58 16.85
CA GLY A 245 47.45 49.89 16.76
C GLY A 245 47.72 51.27 16.17
N LYS A 246 48.17 52.19 17.04
CA LYS A 246 48.99 53.39 16.81
C LYS A 246 48.47 54.56 15.95
N LYS A 247 48.17 55.66 16.64
CA LYS A 247 48.22 57.03 16.11
C LYS A 247 49.66 57.37 15.70
N THR A 248 49.85 57.87 14.49
CA THR A 248 50.91 58.83 14.18
C THR A 248 50.28 60.10 13.60
N SER A 249 50.85 61.21 14.04
CA SER A 249 50.41 62.59 13.88
C SER A 249 51.13 63.22 12.69
N LYS A 250 50.45 64.17 12.03
CA LYS A 250 50.98 65.27 11.20
C LYS A 250 51.84 64.89 9.98
N SER A 251 51.47 65.38 8.79
CA SER A 251 51.74 66.77 8.38
C SER A 251 51.36 67.00 6.90
N ASP A 252 50.75 68.15 6.67
CA ASP A 252 50.99 69.07 5.56
C ASP A 252 50.86 68.64 4.07
N ARG A 253 49.94 69.37 3.42
CA ARG A 253 50.11 70.16 2.19
C ARG A 253 50.26 69.48 0.82
N ARG A 254 49.33 69.95 -0.04
CA ARG A 254 49.31 70.11 -1.50
C ARG A 254 48.73 68.95 -2.29
#